data_AF-A0A5B0LVS0-F1
#
_entry.id   AF-A0A5B0LVS0-F1
#
_cell.length_a   1.000
_cell.length_b   1.000
_cell.length_c   1.000
_cell.angle_alpha   90.00
_cell.angle_beta   90.00
_cell.angle_gamma   90.00
#
_symmetry.space_group_name_H-M   'P 1'
#
loop_
_entity.id
_entity.type
_entity.pdbx_description
1 polymer ?
#
loop_
_entity_poly.entity_id
_entity_poly.type
_entity_poly.pdbx_seq_one_letter_code
_entity_poly.pdbx_strand_id
1 'polypeptide(L)' 'MGGATWYLSRLARGPDIIWDRRGNPQPWNDVKPGQNTKLMSVNQEFPNGTYKRDRL' A
#
# COMPACT_ATOMS: atom_id res chain seq x y z
N MET A 1 -8.60 -13.41 19.62
CA MET A 1 -7.74 -13.43 18.41
C MET A 1 -8.16 -12.38 17.39
N GLY A 2 -8.31 -11.10 17.76
CA GLY A 2 -8.74 -10.05 16.82
C GLY A 2 -7.59 -9.25 16.21
N GLY A 3 -6.62 -8.87 17.04
CA GLY A 3 -5.52 -7.98 16.64
C GLY A 3 -4.55 -8.59 15.62
N ALA A 4 -4.17 -9.86 15.79
CA ALA A 4 -3.24 -10.53 14.89
C ALA A 4 -3.84 -10.68 13.47
N THR A 5 -5.08 -11.13 13.36
CA THR A 5 -5.80 -11.23 12.08
C THR A 5 -5.96 -9.87 11.42
N TRP A 6 -6.30 -8.83 12.20
CA TRP A 6 -6.38 -7.46 11.68
C TRP A 6 -5.04 -6.97 11.13
N TYR A 7 -3.94 -7.19 11.87
CA TYR A 7 -2.61 -6.76 11.46
C TYR A 7 -2.13 -7.48 10.20
N LEU A 8 -2.37 -8.79 10.10
CA LEU A 8 -2.09 -9.57 8.89
C LEU A 8 -2.90 -9.08 7.69
N SER A 9 -4.19 -8.77 7.88
CA SER A 9 -5.02 -8.20 6.81
C SER A 9 -4.53 -6.81 6.36
N ARG A 10 -3.93 -6.03 7.27
CA ARG A 10 -3.34 -4.72 6.98
C ARG A 10 -2.05 -4.87 6.18
N LEU A 11 -1.19 -5.82 6.55
CA LEU A 11 0.05 -6.13 5.85
C LEU A 11 -0.22 -6.67 4.44
N ALA A 12 -1.21 -7.54 4.27
CA ALA A 12 -1.63 -8.11 2.98
C ALA A 12 -2.07 -7.07 1.93
N ARG A 13 -2.33 -5.82 2.36
CA ARG A 13 -2.73 -4.68 1.52
C ARG A 13 -1.58 -3.68 1.29
N GLY A 14 -0.34 -4.09 1.56
CA GLY A 14 0.84 -3.30 1.28
C GLY A 14 1.09 -3.10 -0.23
N PRO A 15 1.79 -2.03 -0.62
CA PRO A 15 2.13 -1.72 -2.01
C PRO A 15 3.02 -2.79 -2.68
N ASP A 16 3.80 -3.53 -1.89
CA ASP A 16 4.65 -4.63 -2.39
C ASP A 16 3.88 -5.91 -2.72
N ILE A 17 2.59 -5.99 -2.35
CA ILE A 17 1.78 -7.21 -2.45
C ILE A 17 0.74 -7.05 -3.56
N ILE A 18 0.88 -7.89 -4.60
CA ILE A 18 0.02 -7.88 -5.78
C ILE A 18 -0.87 -9.13 -5.79
N TRP A 19 -2.18 -8.91 -5.68
CA TRP A 19 -3.19 -9.96 -5.77
C TRP A 19 -3.72 -10.14 -7.20
N ASP A 20 -3.97 -9.04 -7.90
CA ASP A 20 -4.36 -9.06 -9.31
C ASP A 20 -3.12 -9.08 -10.22
N ARG A 21 -2.70 -10.30 -10.58
CA ARG A 21 -1.55 -10.54 -11.48
C ARG A 21 -1.93 -10.55 -12.96
N ARG A 22 -3.22 -10.53 -13.30
CA ARG A 22 -3.72 -10.71 -14.68
C ARG A 22 -4.28 -9.41 -15.27
N GLY A 23 -4.91 -8.56 -14.45
CA GLY A 23 -5.48 -7.28 -14.86
C GLY A 23 -4.53 -6.08 -14.74
N ASN A 24 -3.41 -6.22 -14.01
CA ASN A 24 -2.44 -5.15 -13.82
C ASN A 24 -0.99 -5.65 -14.08
N PRO A 25 -0.56 -5.70 -15.35
CA PRO A 25 0.78 -6.17 -15.70
C PRO A 25 1.91 -5.24 -15.23
N GLN A 26 1.60 -4.01 -14.79
CA GLN A 26 2.59 -3.00 -14.38
C GLN A 26 2.15 -2.27 -13.10
N PRO A 27 2.16 -2.96 -11.95
CA PRO A 27 1.64 -2.42 -10.69
C PRO A 27 2.45 -1.23 -10.14
N TRP A 28 3.70 -1.06 -10.57
CA TRP A 28 4.53 0.09 -10.20
C TRP A 28 3.99 1.43 -10.73
N ASN A 29 3.15 1.42 -11.77
CA ASN A 29 2.54 2.66 -12.28
C ASN A 29 1.47 3.23 -11.35
N ASP A 30 0.93 2.45 -10.41
CA ASP A 30 -0.08 2.91 -9.46
C ASP A 30 0.52 3.74 -8.32
N VAL A 31 1.83 3.61 -8.07
CA VAL A 31 2.54 4.37 -7.04
C VAL A 31 2.97 5.71 -7.63
N LYS A 32 2.33 6.80 -7.21
CA LYS A 32 2.61 8.13 -7.74
C LYS A 32 3.90 8.71 -7.14
N PRO A 33 4.66 9.52 -7.90
CA PRO A 33 5.81 10.26 -7.37
C PRO A 33 5.38 11.10 -6.15
N GLY A 34 6.16 11.09 -5.08
CA GLY A 34 5.88 11.86 -3.85
C GLY A 34 4.85 11.23 -2.90
N GLN A 35 4.36 10.02 -3.19
CA GLN A 35 3.48 9.26 -2.30
C GLN A 35 4.30 8.45 -1.29
N ASN A 36 3.85 8.38 -0.04
CA ASN A 36 4.52 7.58 0.98
C ASN A 36 4.09 6.11 0.93
N THR A 37 5.07 5.25 0.66
CA THR A 37 4.96 3.77 0.63
C THR A 37 5.38 3.14 1.97
N LYS A 38 5.97 3.92 2.87
CA LYS A 38 6.54 3.44 4.14
C LYS A 38 5.45 3.18 5.17
N LEU A 39 5.70 2.22 6.05
CA LEU A 39 4.82 1.91 7.19
C LEU A 39 4.76 3.05 8.21
N MET A 40 5.84 3.82 8.34
CA MET A 40 5.94 4.94 9.27
C MET A 40 6.83 6.02 8.67
N SER A 41 6.37 7.27 8.78
CA SER A 41 7.21 8.44 8.57
C SER A 41 7.18 9.29 9.83
N VAL A 42 8.36 9.67 10.32
CA VAL A 42 8.50 10.55 11.48
C VAL A 42 8.07 11.98 11.13
N ASN A 43 8.33 12.41 9.90
CA ASN A 43 7.98 13.74 9.39
C ASN A 43 6.91 13.56 8.30
N GLN A 44 5.62 13.48 8.66
CA GLN A 44 4.50 13.08 7.77
C GLN A 44 4.19 14.04 6.59
N GLU A 45 5.14 14.88 6.19
CA GLU A 45 4.99 15.82 5.09
C GLU A 45 5.30 15.12 3.76
N PHE A 46 4.29 14.45 3.19
CA PHE A 46 4.34 13.99 1.80
C PHE A 46 3.34 14.80 0.99
N PRO A 47 3.78 15.46 -0.10
CA PRO A 47 2.89 16.31 -0.91
C PRO A 47 1.69 15.54 -1.48
N ASN A 48 1.82 14.21 -1.67
CA ASN A 48 0.80 13.37 -2.27
C ASN A 48 0.22 12.32 -1.31
N GLY A 49 0.44 12.47 0.00
CA GLY A 49 -0.13 11.61 1.04
C GLY A 49 0.35 10.16 1.07
N THR A 50 -0.36 9.30 1.79
CA THR A 50 -0.04 7.87 1.97
C THR A 50 -0.61 7.02 0.84
N TYR A 51 0.11 5.97 0.44
CA TYR A 51 -0.38 4.98 -0.51
C TYR A 51 -1.68 4.31 -0.04
N LYS A 52 -2.68 4.29 -0.93
CA LYS A 52 -3.93 3.55 -0.76
C LYS A 52 -4.15 2.70 -2.00
N ARG A 53 -4.54 1.44 -1.78
CA ARG A 53 -4.84 0.48 -2.83
C ARG A 53 -6.33 0.57 -3.16
N ASP A 54 -6.66 0.95 -4.39
CA ASP A 54 -8.06 1.18 -4.81
C ASP A 54 -8.80 -0.12 -5.21
N ARG A 55 -8.06 -1.18 -5.56
CA ARG A 55 -8.63 -2.50 -5.93
C ARG A 55 -7.91 -3.64 -5.21
N LEU A 56 -8.69 -4.58 -4.67
CA LEU A 56 -8.21 -5.79 -4.01
C LEU A 56 -7.78 -6.84 -5.04
#